data_AF-A0A956KZK3-F1
#
_entry.id   AF-A0A956KZK3-F1
#
_cell.length_a   1.000
_cell.length_b   1.000
_cell.length_c   1.000
_cell.angle_alpha   90.00
_cell.angle_beta   90.00
_cell.angle_gamma   90.00
#
_symmetry.space_group_name_H-M   'P 1'
#
loop_
_entity.id
_entity.type
_entity.pdbx_description
1 polymer ?
#
loop_
_entity_poly.entity_id
_entity_poly.type
_entity_poly.pdbx_seq_one_letter_code
_entity_poly.pdbx_strand_id
1 'polypeptide(L)'
;MSLMEIANQLVAFCKEGKNLESINTLYADDVESIEAADPPQGDRVTKGIEGVRAKNQWWGENHEVHSAGVEGPWPHGSDRFAVRFSYDVTNKPSGQRYQMDEIGVFTVA
;
A
#
# COMPACT_ATOMS: atom_id res chain seq x y z
N MET A 1 8.24 8.74 15.89
CA MET A 1 7.21 7.77 16.34
C MET A 1 7.88 6.41 16.51
N SER A 2 7.43 5.59 17.45
CA SER A 2 7.87 4.19 17.56
C SER A 2 7.31 3.33 16.42
N LEU A 3 7.92 2.16 16.19
CA LEU A 3 7.47 1.19 15.18
C LEU A 3 5.96 0.89 15.29
N MET A 4 5.48 0.60 16.49
CA MET A 4 4.08 0.22 16.70
C MET A 4 3.12 1.41 16.58
N GLU A 5 3.55 2.64 16.90
CA GLU A 5 2.74 3.83 16.64
C GLU A 5 2.55 4.03 15.13
N ILE A 6 3.63 3.93 14.35
CA ILE A 6 3.59 4.03 12.88
C ILE A 6 2.72 2.91 12.29
N ALA A 7 2.94 1.67 12.72
CA ALA A 7 2.22 0.51 12.22
C ALA A 7 0.72 0.58 12.49
N ASN A 8 0.32 0.96 13.71
CA ASN A 8 -1.09 1.12 14.06
C ASN A 8 -1.73 2.28 13.29
N GLN A 9 -1.02 3.40 13.12
CA GLN A 9 -1.52 4.55 12.38
C GLN A 9 -1.69 4.23 10.89
N LEU A 10 -0.74 3.52 10.28
CA LEU A 10 -0.85 3.04 8.90
C LEU A 10 -2.10 2.17 8.71
N VAL A 11 -2.28 1.17 9.57
CA VAL A 11 -3.45 0.26 9.51
C VAL A 11 -4.77 1.02 9.70
N ALA A 12 -4.82 1.98 10.64
CA ALA A 12 -6.00 2.81 10.85
C ALA A 12 -6.35 3.63 9.60
N PHE A 13 -5.38 4.32 9.00
CA PHE A 13 -5.61 5.06 7.76
C PHE A 13 -6.10 4.16 6.63
N CYS A 14 -5.49 2.99 6.42
CA CYS A 14 -5.90 2.08 5.36
C CYS A 14 -7.32 1.52 5.59
N LYS A 15 -7.70 1.22 6.84
CA LYS A 15 -9.07 0.80 7.18
C LYS A 15 -10.12 1.88 6.91
N GLU A 16 -9.75 3.14 7.05
CA GLU A 16 -10.60 4.29 6.74
C GLU A 16 -10.58 4.67 5.25
N GLY A 17 -9.82 3.95 4.40
CA GLY A 17 -9.64 4.28 2.99
C GLY A 17 -8.73 5.49 2.73
N LYS A 18 -8.06 6.01 3.76
CA LYS A 18 -7.19 7.20 3.73
C LYS A 18 -5.76 6.88 3.29
N ASN A 19 -5.61 6.09 2.22
CA ASN A 19 -4.31 5.58 1.77
C ASN A 19 -3.33 6.71 1.39
N LEU A 20 -3.81 7.74 0.68
CA LEU A 20 -2.96 8.88 0.31
C LEU A 20 -2.55 9.72 1.53
N GLU A 21 -3.43 9.87 2.52
CA GLU A 21 -3.10 10.54 3.79
C GLU A 21 -2.04 9.76 4.58
N SER A 22 -2.14 8.42 4.59
CA SER A 22 -1.12 7.53 5.14
C SER A 22 0.26 7.79 4.52
N ILE A 23 0.33 7.83 3.18
CA ILE A 23 1.55 8.12 2.44
C ILE A 23 2.09 9.52 2.82
N ASN A 24 1.23 10.53 2.83
CA ASN A 24 1.63 11.91 3.12
C ASN A 24 2.10 12.13 4.57
N THR A 25 1.62 11.30 5.51
CA THR A 25 1.89 11.46 6.94
C THR A 25 3.07 10.60 7.40
N LEU A 26 3.22 9.39 6.84
CA LEU A 26 4.09 8.36 7.42
C LEU A 26 5.32 8.02 6.57
N TYR A 27 5.33 8.31 5.26
CA TYR A 27 6.37 7.79 4.38
C TYR A 27 7.54 8.78 4.29
N ALA A 28 8.76 8.23 4.21
CA ALA A 28 9.97 9.01 3.98
C ALA A 28 10.01 9.55 2.53
N ASP A 29 10.70 10.67 2.33
CA ASP A 29 10.84 11.30 1.01
C ASP A 29 11.51 10.38 -0.02
N ASP A 30 12.39 9.49 0.44
CA ASP A 30 13.18 8.54 -0.35
C ASP A 30 12.60 7.11 -0.34
N VAL A 31 11.33 6.94 0.06
CA VAL A 31 10.65 5.64 0.12
C VAL A 31 10.78 4.82 -1.18
N GLU A 32 10.99 3.52 -1.05
CA GLU A 32 10.90 2.57 -2.16
C GLU A 32 9.68 1.65 -1.98
N SER A 33 8.78 1.64 -2.96
CA SER A 33 7.63 0.73 -3.04
C SER A 33 7.93 -0.37 -4.07
N ILE A 34 7.93 -1.63 -3.63
CA ILE A 34 8.39 -2.77 -4.42
C ILE A 34 7.23 -3.76 -4.60
N GLU A 35 6.83 -3.99 -5.84
CA GLU A 35 5.81 -4.99 -6.19
C GLU A 35 6.36 -6.41 -6.19
N ALA A 36 5.47 -7.39 -5.99
CA ALA A 36 5.84 -8.81 -5.94
C ALA A 36 6.38 -9.34 -7.28
N ALA A 37 5.96 -8.74 -8.39
CA ALA A 37 6.39 -9.07 -9.74
C ALA A 37 6.56 -7.80 -10.57
N ASP A 38 7.33 -7.90 -11.65
CA ASP A 38 7.45 -6.81 -12.61
C ASP A 38 6.11 -6.57 -13.30
N PRO A 39 5.65 -5.30 -13.42
CA PRO A 39 4.49 -5.00 -14.24
C PRO A 39 4.79 -5.32 -15.72
N PRO A 40 3.78 -5.53 -16.57
CA PRO A 40 3.97 -5.80 -18.00
C PRO A 40 4.84 -4.75 -18.72
N GLN A 41 4.88 -3.52 -18.19
CA GLN A 41 5.74 -2.43 -18.64
C GLN A 41 6.27 -1.69 -17.40
N GLY A 42 7.59 -1.72 -17.19
CA GLY A 42 8.25 -0.96 -16.12
C GLY A 42 9.04 -1.82 -15.15
N ASP A 43 9.49 -1.17 -14.06
CA ASP A 43 10.20 -1.80 -12.94
C ASP A 43 9.20 -2.02 -11.79
N ARG A 44 9.32 -3.14 -11.08
CA ARG A 44 8.57 -3.38 -9.83
C ARG A 44 8.87 -2.35 -8.74
N VAL A 45 10.01 -1.64 -8.82
CA VAL A 45 10.43 -0.64 -7.83
C VAL A 45 10.00 0.76 -8.25
N THR A 46 9.15 1.39 -7.43
CA THR A 46 8.85 2.83 -7.48
C THR A 46 9.65 3.54 -6.41
N LYS A 47 10.46 4.54 -6.79
CA LYS A 47 11.35 5.27 -5.86
C LYS A 47 10.87 6.70 -5.61
N GLY A 48 11.01 7.15 -4.37
CA GLY A 48 10.69 8.50 -3.92
C GLY A 48 9.19 8.71 -3.69
N ILE A 49 8.89 9.63 -2.77
CA ILE A 49 7.52 9.90 -2.32
C ILE A 49 6.59 10.35 -3.45
N GLU A 50 7.08 11.17 -4.39
CA GLU A 50 6.29 11.64 -5.53
C GLU A 50 5.86 10.49 -6.45
N GLY A 51 6.76 9.53 -6.69
CA GLY A 51 6.44 8.34 -7.48
C GLY A 51 5.38 7.47 -6.81
N VAL A 52 5.50 7.28 -5.49
CA VAL A 52 4.54 6.49 -4.71
C VAL A 52 3.17 7.17 -4.64
N ARG A 53 3.13 8.50 -4.47
CA ARG A 53 1.89 9.29 -4.54
C ARG A 53 1.20 9.14 -5.89
N ALA A 54 1.94 9.34 -6.98
CA ALA A 54 1.41 9.23 -8.34
C ALA A 54 0.87 7.82 -8.63
N LYS A 55 1.60 6.78 -8.20
CA LYS A 55 1.17 5.37 -8.30
C LYS A 55 -0.14 5.13 -7.52
N ASN A 56 -0.24 5.62 -6.29
CA ASN A 56 -1.44 5.46 -5.47
C ASN A 56 -2.65 6.17 -6.09
N GLN A 57 -2.46 7.40 -6.56
CA GLN A 57 -3.51 8.15 -7.24
C GLN A 57 -3.97 7.44 -8.52
N TRP A 58 -3.04 7.02 -9.37
CA TRP A 58 -3.35 6.26 -10.59
C TRP A 58 -4.15 5.00 -10.26
N TRP A 59 -3.76 4.26 -9.22
CA TRP A 59 -4.46 3.04 -8.83
C TRP A 59 -5.90 3.33 -8.43
N GLY A 60 -6.15 4.36 -7.62
CA GLY A 60 -7.49 4.77 -7.21
C GLY A 60 -8.35 5.30 -8.35
N GLU A 61 -7.74 5.97 -9.33
CA GLU A 61 -8.44 6.43 -10.54
C GLU A 61 -8.80 5.27 -11.47
N ASN A 62 -7.97 4.22 -11.55
CA ASN A 62 -8.12 3.12 -12.51
C ASN A 62 -8.81 1.86 -11.95
N HIS A 63 -9.06 1.79 -10.63
CA HIS A 63 -9.78 0.67 -10.03
C HIS A 63 -11.08 1.14 -9.35
N GLU A 64 -12.11 0.32 -9.46
CA GLU A 64 -13.31 0.40 -8.63
C GLU A 64 -13.18 -0.64 -7.52
N VAL A 65 -13.29 -0.21 -6.26
CA VAL A 65 -13.15 -1.08 -5.10
C VAL A 65 -14.54 -1.51 -4.62
N HIS A 66 -14.79 -2.82 -4.64
CA HIS A 66 -16.04 -3.43 -4.16
C HIS A 66 -15.95 -3.79 -2.68
N SER A 67 -14.76 -4.22 -2.24
CA SER A 67 -14.45 -4.47 -0.84
C SER A 67 -12.95 -4.31 -0.58
N ALA A 68 -12.63 -3.97 0.67
CA ALA A 68 -11.27 -3.84 1.16
C ALA A 68 -11.19 -4.40 2.59
N GLY A 69 -10.15 -5.20 2.87
CA GLY A 69 -9.81 -5.73 4.17
C GLY A 69 -8.37 -5.39 4.53
N VAL A 70 -8.15 -5.00 5.79
CA VAL A 70 -6.83 -4.68 6.32
C VAL A 70 -6.66 -5.39 7.65
N GLU A 71 -5.71 -6.31 7.73
CA GLU A 71 -5.41 -7.10 8.92
C GLU A 71 -3.96 -6.88 9.37
N GLY A 72 -3.72 -6.91 10.67
CA GLY A 72 -2.44 -6.56 11.31
C GLY A 72 -2.57 -5.33 12.22
N PRO A 73 -1.43 -4.67 12.56
CA PRO A 73 -0.07 -4.97 12.10
C PRO A 73 0.55 -6.17 12.83
N TRP A 74 1.41 -6.93 12.14
CA TRP A 74 2.25 -7.96 12.74
C TRP A 74 3.71 -7.51 12.80
N PRO A 75 4.27 -7.22 13.98
CA PRO A 75 5.64 -6.75 14.11
C PRO A 75 6.66 -7.85 13.77
N HIS A 76 7.81 -7.45 13.22
CA HIS A 76 8.94 -8.31 12.92
C HIS A 76 10.25 -7.59 13.23
N GLY A 77 10.91 -7.98 14.32
CA GLY A 77 12.13 -7.30 14.77
C GLY A 77 11.84 -5.91 15.35
N SER A 78 12.83 -5.02 15.27
CA SER A 78 12.74 -3.65 15.80
C SER A 78 12.37 -2.61 14.75
N ASP A 79 12.33 -2.98 13.48
CA ASP A 79 12.28 -2.05 12.34
C ASP A 79 11.21 -2.40 11.30
N ARG A 80 10.51 -3.53 11.41
CA ARG A 80 9.58 -3.98 10.38
C ARG A 80 8.24 -4.44 10.93
N PHE A 81 7.21 -4.34 10.10
CA PHE A 81 5.92 -4.95 10.36
C PHE A 81 5.24 -5.36 9.05
N ALA A 82 4.36 -6.35 9.12
CA ALA A 82 3.54 -6.81 8.02
C ALA A 82 2.08 -6.39 8.20
N VAL A 83 1.39 -6.17 7.07
CA VAL A 83 -0.05 -5.93 6.99
C VAL A 83 -0.58 -6.76 5.82
N ARG A 84 -1.73 -7.39 6.02
CA ARG A 84 -2.43 -8.13 4.96
C ARG A 84 -3.50 -7.24 4.40
N PHE A 85 -3.53 -7.15 3.09
CA PHE A 85 -4.54 -6.43 2.34
C PHE A 85 -5.34 -7.44 1.51
N SER A 86 -6.65 -7.38 1.61
CA SER A 86 -7.55 -8.11 0.71
C SER A 86 -8.42 -7.11 -0.02
N TYR A 87 -8.56 -7.29 -1.33
CA TYR A 87 -9.41 -6.43 -2.15
C TYR A 87 -10.23 -7.24 -3.13
N ASP A 88 -11.42 -6.74 -3.44
CA ASP A 88 -12.20 -7.13 -4.60
C ASP A 88 -12.35 -5.88 -5.47
N VAL A 89 -11.78 -5.90 -6.67
CA VAL A 89 -11.68 -4.71 -7.54
C VAL A 89 -12.08 -5.02 -8.98
N THR A 90 -12.62 -4.01 -9.66
CA THR A 90 -12.68 -3.99 -11.12
C THR A 90 -11.63 -3.03 -11.65
N ASN A 91 -10.75 -3.51 -12.54
CA ASN A 91 -9.89 -2.63 -13.33
C ASN A 91 -10.76 -1.93 -14.38
N LYS A 92 -10.91 -0.61 -14.27
CA LYS A 92 -11.80 0.19 -15.14
C LYS A 92 -11.39 0.12 -16.62
N PRO A 93 -10.08 0.18 -16.98
CA PRO A 93 -9.67 0.06 -18.38
C PRO A 93 -10.05 -1.27 -19.05
N SER A 94 -9.88 -2.41 -18.36
CA SER A 94 -10.18 -3.73 -18.94
C SER A 94 -11.60 -4.21 -18.68
N GLY A 95 -12.29 -3.63 -17.69
CA GLY A 95 -13.58 -4.10 -17.18
C GLY A 95 -13.48 -5.40 -16.38
N GLN A 96 -12.28 -5.92 -16.12
CA GLN A 96 -12.09 -7.20 -15.43
C GLN A 96 -12.16 -7.03 -13.92
N ARG A 97 -13.04 -7.81 -13.28
CA ARG A 97 -13.11 -7.95 -11.82
C ARG A 97 -12.25 -9.10 -11.34
N TYR A 98 -11.49 -8.87 -10.26
CA TYR A 98 -10.61 -9.87 -9.65
C TYR A 98 -10.40 -9.57 -8.17
N GLN A 99 -9.87 -10.57 -7.46
CA GLN A 99 -9.53 -10.47 -6.04
C GLN A 99 -8.02 -10.39 -5.86
N MET A 100 -7.59 -9.58 -4.90
CA MET A 100 -6.21 -9.46 -4.45
C MET A 100 -6.13 -9.91 -2.99
N ASP A 101 -5.07 -10.64 -2.66
CA ASP A 101 -4.75 -11.04 -1.29
C ASP A 101 -3.23 -10.98 -1.13
N GLU A 102 -2.76 -9.94 -0.44
CA GLU A 102 -1.38 -9.50 -0.48
C GLU A 102 -0.85 -9.21 0.92
N ILE A 103 0.46 -9.44 1.11
CA ILE A 103 1.17 -9.06 2.32
C ILE A 103 2.10 -7.90 1.99
N GLY A 104 1.83 -6.73 2.56
CA GLY A 104 2.75 -5.60 2.57
C GLY A 104 3.71 -5.70 3.74
N VAL A 105 5.02 -5.62 3.48
CA VAL A 105 6.05 -5.52 4.52
C VAL A 105 6.61 -4.11 4.52
N PHE A 106 6.51 -3.44 5.67
CA PHE A 106 6.95 -2.06 5.87
C PHE A 106 8.22 -2.07 6.71
N THR A 107 9.23 -1.31 6.27
CA THR A 107 10.47 -1.07 7.01
C THR A 107 10.49 0.38 7.47
N VAL A 108 10.82 0.59 8.74
CA VAL A 108 10.89 1.88 9.42
C VAL A 108 12.35 2.12 9.82
N ALA A 109 12.89 3.27 9.40
CA ALA A 109 14.26 3.71 9.70
C ALA A 109 14.27 4.88 10.70
#